data_AF-A0A839NIU6-F1
#
_entry.id   AF-A0A839NIU6-F1
#
_cell.length_a   1.000
_cell.length_b   1.000
_cell.length_c   1.000
_cell.angle_alpha   90.00
_cell.angle_beta   90.00
_cell.angle_gamma   90.00
#
_symmetry.space_group_name_H-M   'P 1'
#
loop_
_entity.id
_entity.type
_entity.pdbx_description
1 polymer ?
#
loop_
_entity_poly.entity_id
_entity_poly.type
_entity_poly.pdbx_seq_one_letter_code
_entity_poly.pdbx_strand_id
1 'polypeptide(L)'
;MNARRAAEAAAWHDLDQALLAADERGQQIPCRGHWASFTADDTETCRRAARACATCPVLDTCAGVVPFVWHGAWAGRVISFGKVQKEVDS
;
A
#
# COMPACT_ATOMS: atom_id res chain seq x y z
N MET A 1 12.71 -22.92 -6.27
CA MET A 1 12.06 -21.71 -5.70
C MET A 1 11.05 -21.20 -6.71
N ASN A 2 9.81 -20.90 -6.32
CA ASN A 2 8.76 -20.44 -7.25
C ASN A 2 9.05 -19.00 -7.68
N ALA A 3 9.12 -18.73 -8.99
CA ALA A 3 9.41 -17.41 -9.55
C ALA A 3 8.50 -16.30 -9.01
N ARG A 4 7.21 -16.60 -8.75
CA ARG A 4 6.27 -15.63 -8.16
C ARG A 4 6.67 -15.21 -6.75
N ARG A 5 7.05 -16.18 -5.90
CA ARG A 5 7.47 -15.89 -4.52
C ARG A 5 8.78 -15.11 -4.49
N ALA A 6 9.67 -15.36 -5.45
CA ALA A 6 10.90 -14.59 -5.59
C ALA A 6 10.61 -13.12 -5.98
N ALA A 7 9.69 -12.90 -6.92
CA ALA A 7 9.27 -11.55 -7.32
C ALA A 7 8.59 -10.80 -6.18
N GLU A 8 7.71 -11.47 -5.42
CA GLU A 8 7.07 -10.90 -4.24
C GLU A 8 8.11 -10.49 -3.17
N ALA A 9 9.05 -11.38 -2.84
CA ALA A 9 10.09 -11.10 -1.87
C ALA A 9 10.99 -9.92 -2.31
N ALA A 10 11.34 -9.84 -3.59
CA ALA A 10 12.11 -8.72 -4.13
C ALA A 10 11.35 -7.39 -4.03
N ALA A 11 10.07 -7.35 -4.42
CA ALA A 11 9.26 -6.15 -4.33
C ALA A 11 9.11 -5.63 -2.89
N TRP A 12 8.92 -6.53 -1.92
CA TRP A 12 8.89 -6.17 -0.51
C TRP A 12 10.23 -5.66 0.00
N HIS A 13 11.33 -6.31 -0.40
CA HIS A 13 12.67 -5.87 -0.05
C HIS A 13 12.97 -4.47 -0.60
N ASP A 14 12.67 -4.22 -1.87
CA ASP A 14 12.88 -2.93 -2.51
C ASP A 14 12.07 -1.82 -1.82
N LEU A 15 10.81 -2.10 -1.46
CA LEU A 15 9.96 -1.16 -0.73
C LEU A 15 10.52 -0.87 0.67
N ASP A 16 10.94 -1.89 1.41
CA ASP A 16 11.54 -1.73 2.74
C ASP A 16 12.80 -0.86 2.69
N GLN A 17 13.70 -1.11 1.73
CA GLN A 17 14.91 -0.31 1.53
C GLN A 17 14.58 1.15 1.14
N ALA A 18 13.58 1.36 0.27
CA ALA A 18 13.16 2.70 -0.11
C ALA A 18 12.55 3.47 1.08
N LEU A 19 11.75 2.80 1.91
CA LEU A 19 11.16 3.38 3.13
C LEU A 19 12.24 3.74 4.15
N LEU A 20 13.22 2.87 4.35
CA LEU A 20 14.37 3.14 5.22
C LEU A 20 15.17 4.34 4.72
N ALA A 21 15.54 4.36 3.43
CA ALA A 21 16.31 5.45 2.85
C ALA A 21 15.57 6.81 2.89
N ALA A 22 14.25 6.81 2.69
CA ALA A 22 13.44 8.03 2.81
C ALA A 22 13.38 8.54 4.26
N ASP A 23 13.28 7.63 5.23
CA ASP A 23 13.28 7.96 6.66
C ASP A 23 14.64 8.49 7.14
N GLU A 24 15.74 7.87 6.72
CA GLU A 24 17.10 8.35 6.99
C GLU A 24 17.35 9.76 6.46
N ARG A 25 16.67 10.13 5.36
CA ARG A 25 16.70 11.49 4.77
C ARG A 25 15.71 12.46 5.42
N GLY A 26 14.95 12.02 6.42
CA GLY A 26 13.91 12.82 7.07
C GLY A 26 12.75 13.18 6.14
N GLN A 27 12.52 12.42 5.08
CA GLN A 27 11.41 12.67 4.16
C GLN A 27 10.09 12.19 4.78
N GLN A 28 9.00 12.86 4.41
CA GLN A 28 7.68 12.48 4.89
C GLN A 28 7.21 11.16 4.25
N ILE A 29 6.93 10.17 5.10
CA ILE A 29 6.36 8.87 4.71
C ILE A 29 4.98 8.76 5.38
N PRO A 30 3.88 9.02 4.67
CA PRO A 30 2.55 9.13 5.26
C PRO A 30 2.07 7.88 6.00
N CYS A 31 2.49 6.69 5.56
CA CYS A 31 2.10 5.43 6.19
C CYS A 31 2.90 5.11 7.47
N ARG A 32 4.04 5.77 7.70
CA ARG A 32 4.89 5.52 8.87
C ARG A 32 4.22 6.09 10.13
N GLY A 33 4.00 5.24 11.13
CA GLY A 33 3.26 5.58 12.35
C GLY A 33 1.73 5.58 12.21
N HIS A 34 1.20 5.42 10.99
CA HIS A 34 -0.24 5.44 10.70
C HIS A 34 -0.73 4.17 10.00
N TRP A 35 0.02 3.07 10.12
CA TRP A 35 -0.23 1.82 9.38
C TRP A 35 -1.69 1.34 9.45
N ALA A 36 -2.31 1.43 10.62
CA ALA A 36 -3.69 1.03 10.83
C ALA A 36 -4.70 1.73 9.89
N SER A 37 -4.46 2.98 9.50
CA SER A 37 -5.30 3.71 8.55
C SER A 37 -5.05 3.28 7.10
N PHE A 38 -3.86 2.80 6.77
CA PHE A 38 -3.51 2.32 5.43
C PHE A 38 -3.95 0.88 5.20
N THR A 39 -4.14 0.08 6.25
CA THR A 39 -4.65 -1.29 6.17
C THR A 39 -6.04 -1.44 6.80
N ALA A 40 -6.80 -0.35 6.90
CA ALA A 40 -8.16 -0.39 7.43
C ALA A 40 -9.09 -1.23 6.53
N ASP A 41 -10.05 -1.92 7.12
CA ASP A 41 -11.07 -2.67 6.38
C ASP A 41 -12.12 -1.77 5.72
N ASP A 42 -12.23 -0.52 6.18
CA ASP A 42 -13.16 0.44 5.66
C ASP A 42 -12.55 1.22 4.47
N THR A 43 -13.32 1.29 3.40
CA THR A 43 -12.89 1.88 2.13
C THR A 43 -12.63 3.37 2.25
N GLU A 44 -13.35 4.08 3.13
CA GLU A 44 -13.23 5.53 3.26
C GLU A 44 -11.92 5.94 3.95
N THR A 45 -11.53 5.26 5.02
CA THR A 45 -10.22 5.42 5.66
C THR A 45 -9.10 5.10 4.68
N CYS A 46 -9.22 4.00 3.92
CA CYS A 46 -8.25 3.69 2.87
C CYS A 46 -8.18 4.79 1.79
N ARG A 47 -9.32 5.37 1.37
CA ARG A 47 -9.32 6.48 0.40
C ARG A 47 -8.60 7.71 0.95
N ARG A 48 -8.83 8.05 2.23
CA ARG A 48 -8.14 9.17 2.89
C ARG A 48 -6.65 8.92 3.01
N ALA A 49 -6.26 7.72 3.42
CA ALA A 49 -4.87 7.30 3.50
C ALA A 49 -4.17 7.34 2.12
N ALA A 50 -4.83 6.85 1.07
CA ALA A 50 -4.31 6.87 -0.29
C ALA A 50 -4.04 8.30 -0.80
N ARG A 51 -4.88 9.28 -0.45
CA ARG A 51 -4.64 10.70 -0.81
C ARG A 51 -3.37 11.25 -0.16
N ALA A 52 -3.05 10.81 1.06
CA ALA A 52 -1.83 11.23 1.74
C ALA A 52 -0.56 10.74 0.99
N CYS A 53 -0.65 9.67 0.20
CA CYS A 53 0.47 9.17 -0.59
C CYS A 53 0.91 10.11 -1.72
N ALA A 54 0.12 11.13 -2.10
CA ALA A 54 0.39 11.95 -3.30
C ALA A 54 1.78 12.62 -3.32
N THR A 55 2.38 12.84 -2.15
CA THR A 55 3.71 13.44 -1.99
C THR A 55 4.75 12.45 -1.45
N CYS A 56 4.41 11.16 -1.37
CA CYS A 56 5.28 10.13 -0.80
C CYS A 56 6.48 9.88 -1.74
N PRO A 57 7.73 9.96 -1.25
CA PRO A 57 8.92 9.79 -2.08
C PRO A 57 9.12 8.35 -2.58
N VAL A 58 8.45 7.37 -1.96
CA VAL A 58 8.57 5.94 -2.30
C VAL A 58 7.38 5.43 -3.11
N LEU A 59 6.57 6.32 -3.70
CA LEU A 59 5.32 5.96 -4.36
C LEU A 59 5.54 4.95 -5.50
N ASP A 60 6.57 5.16 -6.32
CA ASP A 60 6.88 4.29 -7.47
C ASP A 60 7.35 2.91 -6.99
N THR A 61 8.21 2.84 -5.98
CA THR A 61 8.63 1.56 -5.38
C THR A 61 7.45 0.84 -4.71
N CYS A 62 6.58 1.59 -4.04
CA CYS A 62 5.35 1.06 -3.43
C CYS A 62 4.40 0.47 -4.48
N ALA A 63 4.39 0.98 -5.72
CA ALA A 63 3.61 0.38 -6.80
C ALA A 63 4.06 -1.05 -7.13
N GLY A 64 5.32 -1.40 -6.85
CA GLY A 64 5.87 -2.74 -7.06
C GLY A 64 5.24 -3.82 -6.19
N VAL A 65 4.75 -3.49 -4.99
CA VAL A 65 4.10 -4.48 -4.11
C VAL A 65 2.60 -4.65 -4.37
N VAL A 66 1.97 -3.73 -5.12
CA VAL A 66 0.52 -3.73 -5.42
C VAL A 66 0.01 -5.08 -5.97
N PRO A 67 0.73 -5.80 -6.85
CA PRO A 67 0.27 -7.12 -7.33
C PRO A 67 0.20 -8.22 -6.25
N PHE A 68 0.79 -7.99 -5.08
CA PHE A 68 0.93 -8.99 -4.01
C PHE A 68 0.10 -8.68 -2.76
N VAL A 69 -0.54 -7.51 -2.71
CA VAL A 69 -1.41 -7.10 -1.58
C VAL A 69 -2.89 -7.35 -1.91
N TRP A 70 -3.67 -7.64 -0.89
CA TRP A 70 -5.08 -8.04 -1.03
C TRP A 70 -6.08 -6.93 -0.63
N HIS A 71 -5.65 -6.00 0.22
CA HIS A 71 -6.45 -4.85 0.67
C HIS A 71 -5.56 -3.68 1.12
N GLY A 72 -6.15 -2.49 1.24
CA GLY A 72 -5.52 -1.31 1.86
C GLY A 72 -5.22 -0.17 0.89
N ALA A 73 -4.56 0.88 1.37
CA ALA A 73 -4.07 2.01 0.61
C ALA A 73 -2.60 1.80 0.22
N TRP A 74 -2.34 1.61 -1.07
CA TRP A 74 -1.01 1.30 -1.62
C TRP A 74 -0.77 2.15 -2.87
N ALA A 75 0.44 2.71 -2.99
CA ALA A 75 0.84 3.51 -4.14
C ALA A 75 -0.20 4.60 -4.53
N GLY A 76 -0.83 5.23 -3.54
CA GLY A 76 -1.86 6.26 -3.76
C GLY A 76 -3.20 5.73 -4.27
N ARG A 77 -3.46 4.42 -4.15
CA ARG A 77 -4.68 3.75 -4.62
C ARG A 77 -5.28 2.91 -3.50
N VAL A 78 -6.58 2.73 -3.54
CA VAL A 78 -7.26 1.73 -2.69
C VAL A 78 -7.28 0.41 -3.43
N ILE A 79 -6.70 -0.61 -2.79
CA ILE A 79 -6.72 -1.99 -3.24
C ILE A 79 -7.78 -2.73 -2.43
N SER A 80 -8.62 -3.50 -3.10
CA SER A 80 -9.58 -4.39 -2.45
C SER A 80 -9.89 -5.54 -3.40
N PHE A 81 -9.64 -6.77 -2.96
CA PHE A 81 -10.16 -7.96 -3.61
C PHE A 81 -11.37 -8.49 -2.83
N GLY A 82 -12.52 -8.63 -3.51
CA GLY A 82 -13.59 -9.50 -3.04
C GLY A 82 -14.69 -8.88 -2.16
N LYS A 83 -15.13 -7.65 -2.41
CA LYS A 83 -16.56 -7.35 -2.14
C LYS A 83 -17.33 -7.47 -3.44
N VAL A 84 -17.91 -8.65 -3.67
CA VAL A 84 -19.28 -8.67 -4.23
C VAL A 84 -20.09 -7.87 -3.22
N GLN A 85 -20.30 -6.57 -3.48
CA GLN A 85 -21.36 -5.85 -2.82
C GLN A 85 -22.63 -6.53 -3.32
N LYS A 86 -23.16 -7.48 -2.54
CA LYS A 86 -24.53 -7.91 -2.74
C LYS A 86 -25.34 -6.64 -2.59
N GLU A 87 -25.88 -6.16 -3.71
CA GLU A 87 -26.91 -5.13 -3.71
C GLU A 87 -27.92 -5.53 -2.64
N VAL A 88 -28.18 -4.61 -1.72
CA VAL A 88 -29.24 -4.79 -0.74
C VAL A 88 -30.51 -4.65 -1.55
N ASP A 89 -31.05 -5.78 -2.01
CA ASP A 89 -32.39 -5.87 -2.56
C ASP A 89 -33.39 -5.35 -1.51
N SER A 90 -34.15 -4.35 -1.95
CA SER A 90 -35.51 -3.95 -1.51
C SER A 90 -35.70 -3.35 -0.12
#